data_AF-G3EBT2-F1
#
_entry.id   AF-G3EBT2-F1
#
_cell.length_a   1.000
_cell.length_b   1.000
_cell.length_c   1.000
_cell.angle_alpha   90.00
_cell.angle_beta   90.00
_cell.angle_gamma   90.00
#
_symmetry.space_group_name_H-M   'P 1'
#
loop_
_entity.id
_entity.type
_entity.pdbx_description
1 polymer ?
#
loop_
_entity_poly.entity_id
_entity_poly.type
_entity_poly.pdbx_seq_one_letter_code
_entity_poly.pdbx_strand_id
1 'polypeptide(L)'
;QVSGYHYGLLTCESCKGFFKRTVQNNKRYTCIENQSCQIDKTQRKRCLYCRFQKCLNVGMKLEAVRADRMRGGRNKFGPMYKRDRDR
;
A
#
# COMPACT_ATOMS: atom_id res chain seq x y z
N GLN A 1 5.17 8.47 -9.75
CA GLN A 1 4.83 7.65 -10.91
C GLN A 1 4.42 6.27 -10.43
N VAL A 2 3.44 5.63 -11.07
CA VAL A 2 3.10 4.22 -10.81
C VAL A 2 4.24 3.35 -11.35
N SER A 3 4.65 2.33 -10.59
CA SER A 3 5.74 1.42 -10.98
C SER A 3 5.27 -0.01 -11.24
N GLY A 4 4.01 -0.33 -10.93
CA GLY A 4 3.42 -1.65 -11.19
C GLY A 4 2.40 -2.04 -10.13
N TYR A 5 1.97 -3.30 -10.19
CA TYR A 5 1.09 -3.90 -9.19
C TYR A 5 1.85 -4.17 -7.89
N HIS A 6 1.41 -3.55 -6.81
CA HIS A 6 1.93 -3.80 -5.47
C HIS A 6 0.78 -3.97 -4.50
N TYR A 7 0.75 -5.12 -3.82
CA TYR A 7 -0.24 -5.44 -2.80
C TYR A 7 -1.68 -5.25 -3.27
N GLY A 8 -2.03 -5.75 -4.46
CA GLY A 8 -3.42 -5.73 -4.93
C GLY A 8 -3.74 -4.75 -6.06
N LEU A 9 -2.98 -3.67 -6.24
CA LEU A 9 -3.29 -2.68 -7.27
C LEU A 9 -2.05 -1.92 -7.77
N LEU A 10 -2.24 -1.13 -8.83
CA LEU A 10 -1.22 -0.24 -9.38
C LEU A 10 -0.86 0.87 -8.38
N THR A 11 0.40 0.90 -7.94
CA THR A 11 0.89 1.95 -7.03
C THR A 11 2.32 2.38 -7.37
N CYS A 12 2.79 3.43 -6.69
CA CYS A 12 4.18 3.88 -6.78
C CYS A 12 5.09 3.15 -5.77
N GLU A 13 6.40 3.10 -6.05
CA GLU A 13 7.40 2.50 -5.14
C GLU A 13 7.36 3.08 -3.71
N SER A 14 7.07 4.37 -3.58
CA SER A 14 6.97 5.00 -2.25
C SER A 14 5.80 4.44 -1.43
N CYS A 15 4.64 4.22 -2.05
CA CYS A 15 3.47 3.64 -1.37
C CYS A 15 3.66 2.14 -1.13
N LYS A 16 4.26 1.41 -2.08
CA LYS A 16 4.69 0.02 -1.89
C LYS A 16 5.59 -0.13 -0.66
N GLY A 17 6.66 0.65 -0.58
CA GLY A 17 7.61 0.58 0.54
C GLY A 17 7.00 1.02 1.87
N PHE A 18 6.18 2.08 1.84
CA PHE A 18 5.44 2.55 3.01
C PHE A 18 4.50 1.47 3.56
N PHE A 19 3.59 0.95 2.73
CA PHE A 19 2.63 -0.08 3.11
C PHE A 19 3.32 -1.32 3.68
N LYS A 20 4.37 -1.81 3.00
CA LYS A 20 5.17 -2.95 3.49
C LYS A 20 5.71 -2.73 4.90
N ARG A 21 6.38 -1.59 5.13
CA ARG A 21 6.98 -1.28 6.44
C ARG A 21 5.93 -1.06 7.52
N THR A 22 4.80 -0.48 7.17
CA THR A 22 3.69 -0.27 8.11
C THR A 22 3.14 -1.62 8.58
N VAL A 23 2.85 -2.53 7.65
CA VAL A 23 2.30 -3.85 7.96
C VAL A 23 3.32 -4.76 8.65
N GLN A 24 4.53 -4.93 8.09
CA GLN A 24 5.54 -5.85 8.63
C GLN A 24 6.06 -5.49 10.02
N ASN A 25 6.00 -4.21 10.39
CA ASN A 25 6.45 -3.73 11.70
C ASN A 25 5.28 -3.32 12.59
N ASN A 26 4.04 -3.68 12.22
CA ASN A 26 2.82 -3.37 12.93
C ASN A 26 2.75 -1.89 13.40
N LYS A 27 3.13 -0.96 12.51
CA LYS A 27 3.21 0.46 12.86
C LYS A 27 1.79 1.02 12.98
N ARG A 28 1.53 1.63 14.13
CA ARG A 28 0.32 2.41 14.39
C ARG A 28 0.67 3.89 14.31
N TYR A 29 -0.15 4.64 13.59
CA TYR A 29 0.02 6.08 13.43
C TYR A 29 -1.22 6.77 13.98
N THR A 30 -1.07 8.03 14.40
CA THR A 30 -2.17 8.89 14.83
C THR A 30 -2.22 10.09 13.91
N CYS A 31 -3.42 10.50 13.50
CA CYS A 31 -3.60 11.79 12.83
C CYS A 31 -3.61 12.90 13.88
N ILE A 32 -2.94 14.02 13.60
CA ILE A 32 -2.99 15.22 14.46
C ILE A 32 -4.11 16.19 14.08
N GLU A 33 -4.83 15.89 13.00
CA GLU A 33 -5.95 16.65 12.46
C GLU A 33 -7.25 15.83 12.58
N ASN A 34 -8.19 16.02 11.65
CA ASN A 34 -9.50 15.37 11.59
C ASN A 34 -9.53 13.99 10.89
N GLN A 35 -8.38 13.29 10.78
CA GLN A 35 -8.29 11.98 10.10
C GLN A 35 -8.70 11.99 8.60
N SER A 36 -8.81 13.16 7.97
CA SER A 36 -9.19 13.30 6.55
C SER A 36 -8.18 14.11 5.73
N CYS A 37 -6.89 14.07 6.10
CA CYS A 37 -5.86 14.82 5.39
C CYS A 37 -5.78 14.43 3.91
N GLN A 38 -5.64 15.42 3.03
CA GLN A 38 -5.38 15.19 1.62
C GLN A 38 -4.02 14.52 1.41
N ILE A 39 -4.00 13.45 0.60
CA ILE A 39 -2.79 12.67 0.31
C ILE A 39 -2.51 12.72 -1.19
N ASP A 40 -1.50 13.49 -1.55
CA ASP A 40 -0.94 13.61 -2.90
C ASP A 40 0.59 13.34 -2.89
N LYS A 41 1.29 13.62 -3.99
CA LYS A 41 2.73 13.36 -4.09
C LYS A 41 3.57 14.24 -3.14
N THR A 42 3.15 15.47 -2.86
CA THR A 42 3.89 16.45 -2.05
C THR A 42 3.56 16.33 -0.57
N GLN A 43 2.30 16.06 -0.23
CA GLN A 43 1.78 16.06 1.15
C GLN A 43 1.71 14.68 1.81
N ARG A 44 1.89 13.57 1.08
CA ARG A 44 1.83 12.20 1.65
C ARG A 44 2.79 11.92 2.82
N LYS A 45 3.81 12.75 3.07
CA LYS A 45 4.69 12.60 4.24
C LYS A 45 4.11 13.28 5.49
N ARG A 46 3.16 14.21 5.34
CA ARG A 46 2.59 15.04 6.41
C ARG A 46 1.77 14.24 7.41
N CYS A 47 1.00 13.27 6.93
CA CYS A 47 0.18 12.42 7.80
C CYS A 47 0.30 10.94 7.42
N LEU A 48 1.02 10.17 8.25
CA LEU A 48 1.21 8.74 8.03
C LEU A 48 -0.08 7.94 8.28
N TYR A 49 -0.93 8.38 9.22
CA TYR A 49 -2.24 7.78 9.47
C TYR A 49 -3.12 7.86 8.21
N CYS A 50 -3.40 9.06 7.71
CA CYS A 50 -4.27 9.25 6.55
C CYS A 50 -3.68 8.61 5.29
N ARG A 51 -2.35 8.59 5.15
CA ARG A 51 -1.70 7.85 4.07
C ARG A 51 -1.97 6.35 4.14
N PHE A 52 -1.85 5.74 5.33
CA PHE A 52 -2.10 4.31 5.49
C PHE A 52 -3.59 3.97 5.33
N GLN A 53 -4.48 4.79 5.88
CA GLN A 53 -5.92 4.65 5.65
C GLN A 53 -6.25 4.74 4.17
N LYS A 54 -5.69 5.71 3.44
CA LYS A 54 -5.87 5.80 1.99
C LYS A 54 -5.38 4.54 1.27
N CYS A 55 -4.23 3.97 1.66
CA CYS A 55 -3.75 2.71 1.09
C CYS A 55 -4.78 1.58 1.25
N LEU A 56 -5.38 1.43 2.44
CA LEU A 56 -6.41 0.42 2.68
C LEU A 56 -7.69 0.71 1.87
N ASN A 57 -8.15 1.96 1.88
CA ASN A 57 -9.39 2.39 1.22
C ASN A 57 -9.34 2.21 -0.31
N VAL A 58 -8.18 2.42 -0.93
CA VAL A 58 -7.99 2.15 -2.38
C VAL A 58 -7.74 0.68 -2.69
N GLY A 59 -7.70 -0.19 -1.68
CA GLY A 59 -7.69 -1.65 -1.86
C GLY A 59 -6.32 -2.34 -1.70
N MET A 60 -5.31 -1.70 -1.08
CA MET A 60 -4.04 -2.39 -0.81
C MET A 60 -4.27 -3.54 0.18
N LYS A 61 -3.88 -4.75 -0.21
CA LYS A 61 -4.13 -6.02 0.47
C LYS A 61 -3.08 -6.30 1.55
N LEU A 62 -3.50 -6.32 2.80
CA LEU A 62 -2.63 -6.66 3.95
C LEU A 62 -2.02 -8.05 3.78
N GLU A 63 -2.82 -9.01 3.34
CA GLU A 63 -2.46 -10.40 3.13
C GLU A 63 -1.49 -10.61 1.96
N ALA A 64 -1.23 -9.58 1.14
CA ALA A 64 -0.17 -9.61 0.13
C ALA A 64 1.21 -9.27 0.73
N VAL A 65 1.27 -8.80 1.98
CA VAL A 65 2.52 -8.60 2.72
C VAL A 65 2.90 -9.92 3.40
N ARG A 66 4.05 -10.49 3.02
CA ARG A 66 4.52 -11.75 3.59
C ARG A 66 5.06 -11.57 5.01
N ALA A 67 4.59 -12.40 5.94
CA ALA A 67 5.05 -12.44 7.33
C ALA A 67 6.49 -12.97 7.46
N ASP A 68 6.85 -13.94 6.60
CA ASP A 68 8.18 -14.58 6.55
C ASP A 68 9.30 -13.68 6.00
N ARG A 69 8.97 -12.46 5.54
CA ARG A 69 9.91 -11.46 4.97
C ARG A 69 10.72 -11.94 3.75
N MET A 70 10.33 -13.06 3.16
CA MET A 70 11.00 -13.61 1.99
C MET A 70 10.78 -12.74 0.75
N ARG A 71 11.80 -12.66 -0.10
CA ARG A 71 11.75 -11.91 -1.37
C ARG A 71 11.16 -12.77 -2.48
N GLY A 72 10.49 -12.14 -3.44
CA GLY A 72 9.99 -12.79 -4.64
C GLY A 72 8.88 -13.81 -4.38
N GLY A 73 8.67 -14.71 -5.34
CA GLY A 73 7.59 -15.69 -5.34
C GLY A 73 6.27 -15.12 -5.90
N ARG A 74 5.45 -16.00 -6.47
CA ARG A 74 4.08 -15.65 -6.87
C ARG A 74 3.18 -15.69 -5.64
N ASN A 75 2.41 -14.63 -5.42
CA ASN A 75 1.34 -14.63 -4.43
C ASN A 75 0.02 -15.07 -5.09
N LYS A 76 -0.99 -15.36 -4.25
CA LYS A 76 -2.34 -15.75 -4.69
C LYS A 76 -3.05 -14.71 -5.57
N PHE A 77 -2.53 -13.47 -5.64
CA PHE A 77 -3.10 -12.38 -6.43
C PHE A 77 -2.61 -12.35 -7.88
N GLY A 78 -1.68 -13.23 -8.28
CA GLY A 78 -1.19 -13.31 -9.66
C GLY A 78 -2.31 -13.34 -10.73
N PRO A 79 -3.31 -14.23 -10.61
CA PRO A 79 -4.44 -14.27 -11.55
C PRO A 79 -5.32 -13.01 -11.54
N MET A 80 -5.39 -12.31 -10.40
CA MET A 80 -6.09 -11.03 -10.31
C MET A 80 -5.37 -9.96 -11.13
N TYR A 81 -4.05 -9.83 -10.98
CA TYR A 81 -3.24 -8.88 -11.75
C TYR A 81 -3.27 -9.12 -13.25
N LYS A 82 -3.44 -10.37 -13.68
CA LYS A 82 -3.61 -10.72 -15.09
C LYS A 82 -4.96 -10.18 -15.60
N ARG A 83 -6.06 -10.55 -14.92
CA ARG A 83 -7.41 -10.11 -15.28
C ARG A 83 -7.56 -8.58 -15.31
N ASP A 84 -6.97 -7.87 -14.35
CA ASP A 84 -7.04 -6.40 -14.32
C ASP A 84 -6.23 -5.73 -15.44
N ARG A 85 -5.23 -6.41 -16.01
CA ARG A 85 -4.46 -5.91 -17.16
C ARG A 85 -5.17 -6.17 -18.50
N ASP A 86 -5.95 -7.23 -18.55
CA ASP A 86 -6.71 -7.63 -19.74
C ASP A 86 -8.03 -6.83 -19.88
N ARG A 87 -8.36 -5.98 -18.89
CA ARG A 87 -9.45 -4.98 -18.93
C ARG A 87 -8.95 -3.66 -19.48
#